data_AF-A0A4Q7D150-F1
#
_entry.id   AF-A0A4Q7D150-F1
#
_cell.length_a   1.000
_cell.length_b   1.000
_cell.length_c   1.000
_cell.angle_alpha   90.00
_cell.angle_beta   90.00
_cell.angle_gamma   90.00
#
_symmetry.space_group_name_H-M   'P 1'
#
loop_
_entity.id
_entity.type
_entity.pdbx_description
1 polymer ?
#
loop_
_entity_poly.entity_id
_entity_poly.type
_entity_poly.pdbx_seq_one_letter_code
_entity_poly.pdbx_strand_id
1 'polypeptide(L)' 'MRRKSRSAVKCWQQLYIKSVSEADIEDKYFRLLEMAEDMEISGLISGAEWRRFVRRAGELFITATDDEVGVS' A
#
# COMPACT_ATOMS: atom_id res chain seq x y z
N MET A 1 16.37 5.54 17.40
CA MET A 1 15.39 4.43 17.38
C MET A 1 15.00 4.16 15.91
N ARG A 2 15.69 3.25 15.19
CA ARG A 2 15.56 3.07 13.71
C ARG A 2 15.13 1.65 13.28
N ARG A 3 14.44 0.90 14.14
CA ARG A 3 14.11 -0.53 13.89
C ARG A 3 12.63 -0.86 13.76
N LYS A 4 11.71 0.09 13.99
CA LYS A 4 10.25 -0.15 13.88
C LYS A 4 9.73 -0.12 12.43
N SER A 5 10.29 0.71 11.54
CA SER A 5 9.73 0.88 10.19
C SER A 5 9.88 -0.36 9.29
N ARG A 6 10.92 -1.19 9.48
CA ARG A 6 11.07 -2.42 8.69
C ARG A 6 9.99 -3.47 8.95
N SER A 7 9.43 -3.51 10.16
CA SER A 7 8.34 -4.43 10.49
C SER A 7 7.01 -3.94 9.93
N ALA A 8 6.77 -2.63 9.98
CA ALA A 8 5.58 -1.99 9.40
C ALA A 8 5.54 -2.17 7.87
N VAL A 9 6.66 -1.93 7.19
CA VAL A 9 6.82 -2.16 5.74
C VAL A 9 6.58 -3.62 5.39
N LYS A 10 7.12 -4.58 6.17
CA LYS A 10 6.87 -6.00 5.94
C LYS A 10 5.42 -6.38 6.13
N CYS A 11 4.74 -5.82 7.12
CA CYS A 11 3.32 -6.08 7.36
C CYS A 11 2.46 -5.54 6.21
N TRP A 12 2.74 -4.32 5.76
CA TRP A 12 2.13 -3.68 4.60
C TRP A 12 2.32 -4.52 3.32
N GLN A 13 3.55 -5.00 3.09
CA GLN A 13 3.89 -5.83 1.93
C GLN A 13 3.29 -7.25 2.01
N GLN A 14 3.13 -7.83 3.20
CA GLN A 14 2.49 -9.13 3.39
C GLN A 14 0.97 -9.07 3.16
N LEU A 15 0.31 -7.98 3.58
CA LEU A 15 -1.11 -7.77 3.29
C LEU A 15 -1.37 -7.62 1.78
N TYR A 16 -0.46 -6.94 1.07
CA TYR A 16 -0.47 -6.90 -0.40
C TYR A 16 -0.43 -8.32 -1.01
N ILE A 17 0.53 -9.16 -0.60
CA ILE A 17 0.73 -10.52 -1.14
C ILE A 17 -0.41 -11.49 -0.73
N LYS A 18 -0.99 -11.32 0.46
CA LYS A 18 -2.04 -12.24 0.96
C LYS A 18 -3.43 -11.94 0.37
N SER A 19 -3.61 -10.78 -0.25
CA SER A 19 -4.87 -10.32 -0.86
C SER A 19 -5.09 -10.78 -2.32
N VAL A 20 -4.42 -11.86 -2.75
CA VAL A 20 -4.60 -12.47 -4.07
C VAL A 20 -5.96 -13.19 -4.13
N SER A 21 -7.02 -12.39 -4.20
CA SER A 21 -8.26 -12.68 -4.92
C SER A 21 -8.64 -11.41 -5.68
N GLU A 22 -9.08 -11.55 -6.92
CA GLU A 22 -9.37 -10.51 -7.93
C GLU A 22 -10.42 -9.45 -7.54
N ALA A 23 -11.02 -9.51 -6.35
CA ALA A 23 -12.04 -8.55 -5.96
C ALA A 23 -11.45 -7.17 -5.62
N ASP A 24 -11.62 -6.27 -6.59
CA ASP A 24 -11.58 -4.81 -6.55
C ASP A 24 -10.25 -4.13 -6.20
N ILE A 25 -9.54 -3.71 -7.24
CA ILE A 25 -8.29 -2.94 -7.18
C ILE A 25 -8.51 -1.58 -6.48
N GLU A 26 -9.71 -1.00 -6.55
CA GLU A 26 -10.07 0.27 -5.88
C GLU A 26 -10.18 0.07 -4.36
N ASP A 27 -10.90 -0.96 -3.92
CA ASP A 27 -10.95 -1.34 -2.49
C ASP A 27 -9.56 -1.64 -1.91
N LYS A 28 -8.67 -2.24 -2.72
CA LYS A 28 -7.27 -2.48 -2.33
C LYS A 28 -6.51 -1.18 -2.17
N TYR A 29 -6.68 -0.24 -3.10
CA TYR A 29 -6.05 1.08 -2.99
C TYR A 29 -6.52 1.82 -1.74
N PHE A 30 -7.82 1.86 -1.47
CA PHE A 30 -8.38 2.48 -0.26
C PHE A 30 -7.84 1.87 1.02
N ARG A 31 -7.79 0.54 1.14
CA ARG A 31 -7.22 -0.11 2.34
C ARG A 31 -5.73 0.19 2.53
N LEU A 32 -4.96 0.34 1.45
CA LEU A 32 -3.55 0.70 1.54
C LEU A 32 -3.35 2.13 2.05
N LEU A 33 -4.25 3.04 1.69
CA LEU A 33 -4.26 4.42 2.20
C LEU A 33 -4.67 4.47 3.68
N GLU A 34 -5.77 3.81 4.05
CA GLU A 34 -6.24 3.74 5.45
C GLU A 34 -5.15 3.18 6.37
N MET A 35 -4.47 2.10 5.97
CA MET A 35 -3.38 1.53 6.76
C MET A 35 -2.17 2.46 6.88
N ALA A 36 -1.83 3.18 5.81
CA ALA A 36 -0.73 4.14 5.86
C ALA A 36 -1.09 5.30 6.81
N GLU A 37 -2.33 5.77 6.77
CA GLU A 37 -2.88 6.80 7.66
C GLU A 37 -2.88 6.33 9.12
N ASP A 38 -3.38 5.13 9.43
CA ASP A 38 -3.32 4.53 10.76
C ASP A 38 -1.89 4.42 11.31
N MET A 39 -0.94 4.04 10.44
CA MET A 39 0.48 3.98 10.82
C MET A 39 1.07 5.38 11.10
N GLU A 40 0.58 6.42 10.45
CA GLU A 40 1.04 7.80 10.67
C GLU A 40 0.44 8.39 11.93
N ILE A 41 -0.87 8.23 12.13
CA ILE A 41 -1.61 8.66 13.33
C ILE A 41 -1.06 7.96 14.58
N SER A 42 -0.72 6.68 14.50
CA SER A 42 -0.10 5.94 15.61
C SER A 42 1.38 6.28 15.86
N GLY A 43 1.96 7.16 15.05
CA GLY A 43 3.37 7.56 15.13
C GLY A 43 4.35 6.45 14.76
N LEU A 44 3.86 5.39 14.09
CA LEU A 44 4.67 4.26 13.65
C LEU A 44 5.56 4.64 12.46
N ILE A 45 5.08 5.58 11.65
CA ILE A 45 5.78 6.18 10.51
C ILE A 45 5.64 7.71 10.56
N SER A 46 6.57 8.41 9.96
CA SER A 46 6.48 9.86 9.77
C SER A 46 5.57 10.22 8.58
N GLY A 47 5.03 11.44 8.54
CA GLY A 47 4.30 11.95 7.38
C GLY A 47 5.09 11.89 6.06
N ALA A 48 6.42 11.94 6.12
CA ALA A 48 7.28 11.74 4.93
C ALA A 48 7.31 10.27 4.45
N GLU A 49 7.23 9.31 5.37
CA GLU A 49 7.10 7.88 5.05
C GLU A 49 5.68 7.57 4.56
N TRP A 50 4.64 8.19 5.15
CA TRP A 50 3.27 8.11 4.66
C TRP A 50 3.16 8.53 3.19
N ARG A 51 3.68 9.71 2.83
CA ARG A 51 3.69 10.17 1.43
C ARG A 51 4.38 9.19 0.47
N ARG A 52 5.39 8.45 0.94
CA ARG A 52 6.06 7.42 0.13
C ARG A 52 5.16 6.19 -0.06
N PHE A 53 4.41 5.78 0.96
CA PHE A 53 3.44 4.68 0.85
C PHE A 53 2.29 5.04 -0.09
N VAL A 54 1.72 6.24 0.04
CA VAL A 54 0.66 6.74 -0.86
C VAL A 54 1.11 6.72 -2.31
N ARG A 55 2.32 7.24 -2.60
CA ARG A 55 2.87 7.21 -3.97
C ARG A 55 3.07 5.78 -4.48
N ARG A 56 3.58 4.88 -3.63
CA ARG A 56 3.81 3.49 -4.01
C ARG A 56 2.50 2.74 -4.25
N ALA A 57 1.45 3.03 -3.48
CA ALA A 57 0.11 2.49 -3.70
C ALA A 57 -0.46 2.98 -5.04
N GLY A 58 -0.25 4.25 -5.40
CA GLY A 58 -0.65 4.79 -6.71
C GLY A 58 0.09 4.16 -7.89
N GLU A 59 1.41 3.95 -7.78
CA GLU A 59 2.19 3.23 -8.80
C GLU A 59 1.67 1.80 -9.03
N LEU A 60 1.34 1.09 -7.94
CA LEU A 60 0.80 -0.27 -8.00
C LEU A 60 -0.61 -0.32 -8.60
N PHE A 61 -1.45 0.67 -8.28
CA PHE A 61 -2.78 0.81 -8.87
C PHE A 61 -2.69 1.00 -10.39
N ILE A 62 -1.83 1.92 -10.86
CA ILE A 62 -1.63 2.18 -12.30
C ILE A 62 -1.14 0.91 -13.02
N THR A 63 -0.16 0.19 -12.45
CA THR A 63 0.33 -1.05 -13.06
C THR A 63 -0.76 -2.12 -13.13
N ALA A 64 -1.55 -2.29 -12.06
CA ALA A 64 -2.64 -3.26 -12.05
C ALA A 64 -3.76 -2.92 -13.04
N THR A 65 -4.06 -1.63 -13.22
CA THR A 65 -5.03 -1.20 -14.24
C THR A 65 -4.48 -1.31 -15.65
N ASP A 66 -3.18 -1.03 -15.88
CA ASP A 66 -2.54 -1.15 -17.19
C ASP A 66 -2.48 -2.60 -17.68
N ASP A 67 -2.29 -3.57 -16.78
CA ASP A 67 -2.38 -5.01 -17.10
C ASP A 67 -3.82 -5.43 -17.52
N GLU A 68 -4.86 -4.76 -17.02
CA GLU A 68 -6.26 -5.01 -17.45
C GLU A 68 -6.61 -4.37 -18.80
N VAL A 69 -5.89 -3.31 -19.24
CA VAL A 69 -6.10 -2.68 -20.56
C VAL A 69 -5.17 -3.25 -21.66
N GLY A 70 -4.46 -4.33 -21.36
CA GLY A 70 -3.69 -5.13 -22.31
C GLY A 70 -4.57 -5.84 -23.34
N VAL A 71 -4.86 -5.12 -24.43
CA VAL A 71 -5.55 -5.54 -25.66
C VAL A 71 -5.09 -6.88 -26.22
N SER A 72 -6.08 -7.60 -26.76
CA SER A 72 -6.09 -8.83 -27.55
C SER A 72 -5.09 -8.95 -28.71
#